data_AF-A0A6N8F132-F1
#
_entry.id   AF-A0A6N8F132-F1
#
_cell.length_a   1.000
_cell.length_b   1.000
_cell.length_c   1.000
_cell.angle_alpha   90.00
_cell.angle_beta   90.00
_cell.angle_gamma   90.00
#
_symmetry.space_group_name_H-M   'P 1'
#
loop_
_entity.id
_entity.type
_entity.pdbx_description
1 polymer ?
#
loop_
_entity_poly.entity_id
_entity_poly.type
_entity_poly.pdbx_seq_one_letter_code
_entity_poly.pdbx_strand_id
1 'polypeptide(L)'
;MYELFVLGELMTGEKHGYMLQDVLKNAVGMGRKISSGTLYPLLSRMMEHGWIHLREEEETKGGRTKKIYEITSSGVERFQQLMAEPLDPATDSDTQSTFRFKMVYFRYVGKEVRLACLNQYLHILEQNLYHVLQFESRLIALKPEPEKQRVQLLRVFDHRKRLGEVEIQWVKEEIERVSAEQD
;
A
#
# COMPACT_ATOMS: atom_id res chain seq x y z
N MET A 1 -5.81 0.70 5.21
CA MET A 1 -5.34 0.51 3.81
C MET A 1 -6.29 1.09 2.76
N TYR A 2 -7.51 0.55 2.54
CA TYR A 2 -8.37 1.02 1.44
C TYR A 2 -8.93 2.44 1.62
N GLU A 3 -9.10 2.89 2.87
CA GLU A 3 -9.43 4.27 3.19
C GLU A 3 -8.39 5.26 2.62
N LEU A 4 -7.10 4.97 2.81
CA LEU A 4 -6.01 5.76 2.24
C LEU A 4 -6.11 5.81 0.71
N PHE A 5 -6.39 4.67 0.07
CA PHE A 5 -6.55 4.62 -1.37
C PHE A 5 -7.73 5.49 -1.84
N VAL A 6 -8.90 5.37 -1.21
CA VAL A 6 -10.09 6.13 -1.62
C VAL A 6 -9.87 7.63 -1.42
N LEU A 7 -9.32 8.05 -0.28
CA LEU A 7 -9.00 9.46 -0.07
C LEU A 7 -7.94 9.95 -1.06
N GLY A 8 -6.90 9.15 -1.32
CA GLY A 8 -5.87 9.47 -2.30
C GLY A 8 -6.40 9.63 -3.72
N GLU A 9 -7.31 8.75 -4.17
CA GLU A 9 -7.98 8.91 -5.46
C GLU A 9 -8.79 10.20 -5.53
N LEU A 10 -9.49 10.55 -4.44
CA LEU A 10 -10.29 11.77 -4.39
C LEU A 10 -9.45 13.05 -4.24
N MET A 11 -8.20 12.96 -3.79
CA MET A 11 -7.22 14.05 -3.89
C MET A 11 -6.87 14.37 -5.36
N THR A 12 -7.09 13.45 -6.30
CA THR A 12 -6.90 13.69 -7.75
C THR A 12 -8.10 14.39 -8.41
N GLY A 13 -9.21 14.52 -7.69
CA GLY A 13 -10.47 15.07 -8.17
C GLY A 13 -11.65 14.14 -7.85
N GLU A 14 -12.87 14.64 -8.08
CA GLU A 14 -14.09 13.88 -7.86
C GLU A 14 -14.17 12.61 -8.72
N LYS A 15 -14.78 11.55 -8.18
CA LYS A 15 -14.87 10.25 -8.86
C LYS A 15 -16.23 9.63 -8.66
N HIS A 16 -16.69 8.91 -9.69
CA HIS A 16 -17.82 8.00 -9.51
C HIS A 16 -17.41 6.77 -8.71
N GLY A 17 -18.31 6.25 -7.87
CA GLY A 17 -18.04 5.06 -7.05
C GLY A 17 -17.58 3.83 -7.85
N TYR A 18 -18.03 3.67 -9.10
CA TYR A 18 -17.57 2.56 -9.95
C TYR A 18 -16.14 2.75 -10.46
N MET A 19 -15.70 4.00 -10.69
CA MET A 19 -14.31 4.30 -11.08
C MET A 19 -13.39 3.99 -9.91
N LEU A 20 -13.76 4.41 -8.69
CA LEU A 20 -13.02 4.04 -7.47
C LEU A 20 -12.87 2.52 -7.34
N GLN A 21 -13.92 1.77 -7.69
CA GLN A 21 -13.85 0.30 -7.69
C GLN A 21 -12.89 -0.25 -8.74
N ASP A 22 -12.90 0.31 -9.94
CA ASP A 22 -12.08 -0.16 -11.05
C ASP A 22 -10.59 0.13 -10.82
N VAL A 23 -10.26 1.36 -10.42
CA VAL A 23 -8.87 1.74 -10.12
C VAL A 23 -8.37 0.91 -8.94
N LEU A 24 -9.17 0.73 -7.89
CA LEU A 24 -8.78 -0.08 -6.73
C LEU A 24 -8.50 -1.54 -7.12
N LYS A 25 -9.33 -2.16 -7.98
CA LYS A 25 -9.08 -3.52 -8.48
C LYS A 25 -7.74 -3.64 -9.22
N ASN A 26 -7.38 -2.63 -10.01
CA ASN A 26 -6.12 -2.63 -10.74
C ASN A 26 -4.91 -2.32 -9.84
N ALA A 27 -5.09 -1.49 -8.82
CA ALA A 27 -4.02 -1.06 -7.92
C ALA A 27 -3.60 -2.12 -6.89
N VAL A 28 -4.50 -3.03 -6.47
CA VAL A 28 -4.18 -4.09 -5.50
C VAL A 28 -3.57 -5.36 -6.16
N GLY A 29 -3.44 -5.35 -7.49
CA GLY A 29 -2.85 -6.44 -8.27
C GLY A 29 -3.80 -7.64 -8.53
N MET A 30 -3.36 -8.55 -9.39
CA MET A 30 -4.19 -9.66 -9.93
C MET A 30 -4.84 -10.59 -8.88
N GLY A 31 -4.32 -10.65 -7.65
CA GLY A 31 -4.75 -11.60 -6.62
C GLY A 31 -5.81 -11.11 -5.64
N ARG A 32 -6.07 -9.79 -5.55
CA ARG A 32 -7.00 -9.22 -4.55
C ARG A 32 -8.19 -8.56 -5.24
N LYS A 33 -9.32 -9.27 -5.27
CA LYS A 33 -10.59 -8.72 -5.77
C LYS A 33 -11.26 -7.89 -4.68
N ILE A 34 -11.38 -6.59 -4.91
CA ILE A 34 -12.23 -5.75 -4.06
C ILE A 34 -13.65 -5.85 -4.58
N SER A 35 -14.50 -6.48 -3.77
CA SER A 35 -15.92 -6.60 -4.08
C SER A 35 -16.62 -5.26 -3.87
N SER A 36 -17.77 -5.08 -4.54
CA SER A 36 -18.68 -3.97 -4.23
C SER A 36 -19.11 -3.99 -2.75
N GLY A 37 -19.24 -5.19 -2.16
CA GLY A 37 -19.53 -5.38 -0.73
C GLY A 37 -18.42 -4.92 0.21
N THR A 38 -17.24 -4.55 -0.29
CA THR A 38 -16.16 -3.95 0.51
C THR A 38 -16.09 -2.44 0.30
N LEU A 39 -16.19 -1.98 -0.95
CA LEU A 39 -16.04 -0.56 -1.28
C LEU A 39 -17.23 0.28 -0.80
N TYR A 40 -18.46 -0.10 -1.11
CA TYR A 40 -19.61 0.76 -0.79
C TYR A 40 -19.85 0.92 0.72
N PRO A 41 -19.72 -0.12 1.56
CA PRO A 41 -19.75 0.06 3.01
C PRO A 41 -18.61 0.95 3.53
N LEU A 42 -17.43 0.90 2.90
CA LEU A 42 -16.35 1.82 3.22
C LEU A 42 -16.73 3.27 2.89
N LEU A 43 -17.26 3.53 1.68
CA LEU A 43 -17.72 4.87 1.28
C LEU A 43 -18.81 5.40 2.22
N SER A 44 -19.77 4.56 2.63
CA SER A 44 -20.79 4.95 3.62
C SER A 44 -20.16 5.40 4.94
N ARG A 45 -19.24 4.60 5.51
CA ARG A 45 -18.54 4.99 6.75
C ARG A 45 -17.74 6.29 6.59
N MET A 46 -17.08 6.48 5.44
CA MET A 46 -16.30 7.70 5.18
C MET A 46 -17.21 8.94 5.07
N MET A 47 -18.43 8.79 4.54
CA MET A 47 -19.44 9.86 4.56
C MET A 47 -19.95 10.14 5.98
N GLU A 48 -20.21 9.10 6.77
CA GLU A 48 -20.63 9.24 8.19
C GLU A 48 -19.57 9.96 9.03
N HIS A 49 -18.29 9.70 8.79
CA HIS A 49 -17.17 10.43 9.39
C HIS A 49 -16.95 11.83 8.80
N GLY A 50 -17.70 12.20 7.75
CA GLY A 50 -17.59 13.48 7.08
C GLY A 50 -16.32 13.67 6.24
N TRP A 51 -15.56 12.61 5.95
CA TRP A 51 -14.31 12.68 5.17
C TRP A 51 -14.56 12.82 3.67
N ILE A 52 -15.71 12.35 3.20
CA ILE A 52 -16.16 12.52 1.82
C ILE A 52 -17.63 12.92 1.83
N HIS A 53 -18.09 13.52 0.74
CA HIS A 53 -19.51 13.80 0.55
C HIS A 53 -19.96 13.42 -0.86
N LEU A 54 -21.28 13.31 -1.03
CA LEU A 54 -21.90 13.09 -2.32
C LEU A 54 -22.16 14.44 -2.97
N ARG A 55 -21.49 14.72 -4.08
CA ARG A 55 -21.65 15.98 -4.80
C ARG A 55 -22.90 15.95 -5.67
N GLU A 56 -23.06 14.90 -6.47
CA GLU A 56 -24.17 14.74 -7.40
C GLU A 56 -24.61 13.27 -7.54
N GLU A 57 -25.91 13.12 -7.81
CA GLU A 57 -26.54 11.86 -8.22
C GLU A 57 -27.01 12.03 -9.67
N GLU A 58 -26.22 11.51 -10.62
CA GLU A 58 -26.61 11.56 -12.04
C GLU A 58 -27.56 10.41 -12.38
N GLU A 59 -28.78 10.73 -12.80
CA GLU A 59 -29.68 9.75 -13.42
C GLU A 59 -29.18 9.41 -14.83
N THR A 60 -28.75 8.18 -15.03
CA THR A 60 -28.47 7.69 -16.39
C THR A 60 -29.78 7.37 -17.11
N LYS A 61 -29.78 7.47 -18.45
CA LYS A 61 -30.94 7.17 -19.33
C LYS A 61 -31.55 5.76 -19.15
N GLY A 62 -30.93 4.88 -18.35
CA GLY A 62 -31.44 3.56 -17.98
C GLY A 62 -31.89 3.42 -16.52
N GLY A 63 -32.15 4.51 -15.79
CA GLY A 63 -32.65 4.50 -14.41
C GLY A 63 -31.61 4.13 -13.35
N ARG A 64 -30.32 4.14 -13.70
CA ARG A 64 -29.22 3.85 -12.76
C ARG A 64 -28.60 5.16 -12.29
N THR A 65 -28.69 5.44 -11.01
CA THR A 65 -28.09 6.64 -10.41
C THR A 65 -26.59 6.44 -10.22
N LYS A 66 -25.78 7.33 -10.78
CA LYS A 66 -24.32 7.36 -10.56
C LYS A 66 -24.01 8.36 -9.46
N LYS A 67 -23.35 7.88 -8.41
CA LYS A 67 -22.90 8.70 -7.28
C LYS A 67 -21.50 9.25 -7.53
N ILE A 68 -21.36 10.57 -7.50
CA ILE A 68 -20.08 11.29 -7.57
C ILE A 68 -19.65 11.68 -6.16
N TYR A 69 -18.46 11.23 -5.76
CA TYR A 69 -17.89 11.51 -4.45
C TYR A 69 -16.79 12.56 -4.57
N GLU A 70 -16.72 13.42 -3.56
CA GLU A 70 -15.69 14.44 -3.42
C GLU A 70 -15.14 14.44 -1.98
N ILE A 71 -13.84 14.68 -1.85
CA ILE A 71 -13.16 14.76 -0.54
C ILE A 71 -13.50 16.07 0.17
N THR A 72 -13.70 16.02 1.48
CA THR A 72 -13.93 17.21 2.31
C THR A 72 -12.62 17.69 2.94
N SER A 73 -12.61 18.87 3.57
CA SER A 73 -11.43 19.35 4.33
C SER A 73 -10.99 18.37 5.42
N SER A 74 -11.93 17.76 6.16
CA SER A 74 -11.59 16.74 7.16
C SER A 74 -11.09 15.44 6.52
N GLY A 75 -11.53 15.12 5.30
CA GLY A 75 -10.97 14.02 4.51
C GLY A 75 -9.53 14.28 4.09
N VAL A 76 -9.20 15.51 3.72
CA VAL A 76 -7.81 15.91 3.41
C VAL A 76 -6.93 15.76 4.66
N GLU A 77 -7.39 16.24 5.83
CA GLU A 77 -6.67 16.05 7.09
C GLU A 77 -6.47 14.56 7.40
N ARG A 78 -7.52 13.74 7.23
CA ARG A 78 -7.44 12.30 7.43
C ARG A 78 -6.46 11.63 6.46
N PHE A 79 -6.44 12.04 5.21
CA PHE A 79 -5.49 11.56 4.21
C PHE A 79 -4.04 11.85 4.66
N GLN A 80 -3.76 13.07 5.10
CA GLN A 80 -2.43 13.46 5.60
C GLN A 80 -2.01 12.60 6.80
N GLN A 81 -2.94 12.34 7.74
CA GLN A 81 -2.69 11.45 8.88
C GLN A 81 -2.34 10.03 8.44
N LEU A 82 -3.12 9.43 7.53
CA LEU A 82 -2.86 8.09 7.01
C LEU A 82 -1.52 8.00 6.26
N MET A 83 -1.14 9.06 5.56
CA MET A 83 0.16 9.15 4.89
C MET A 83 1.33 9.22 5.88
N ALA A 84 1.15 9.89 7.02
CA ALA A 84 2.15 9.96 8.09
C ALA A 84 2.15 8.72 9.02
N GLU A 85 1.09 7.92 9.02
CA GLU A 85 0.98 6.74 9.88
C GLU A 85 2.09 5.70 9.57
N PRO A 86 2.76 5.14 10.59
CA PRO A 86 3.79 4.12 10.36
C PRO A 86 3.23 2.89 9.61
N LEU A 87 4.03 2.32 8.72
CA LEU A 87 3.78 1.00 8.14
C LEU A 87 3.77 -0.07 9.23
N ASP A 88 2.77 -0.95 9.22
CA ASP A 88 2.69 -2.11 10.13
C ASP A 88 3.58 -3.24 9.60
N PRO A 89 4.63 -3.68 10.33
CA PRO A 89 5.51 -4.77 9.90
C PRO A 89 4.92 -6.18 10.12
N ALA A 90 3.78 -6.31 10.83
CA ALA A 90 3.24 -7.62 11.23
C ALA A 90 2.66 -8.43 10.06
N THR A 91 2.41 -7.80 8.91
CA THR A 91 1.68 -8.41 7.79
C THR A 91 2.31 -8.07 6.44
N ASP A 92 3.39 -8.78 6.06
CA ASP A 92 4.18 -8.53 4.84
C ASP A 92 3.36 -8.07 3.62
N SER A 93 2.30 -8.79 3.24
CA SER A 93 1.49 -8.44 2.06
C SER A 93 0.68 -7.14 2.19
N ASP A 94 0.24 -6.80 3.41
CA ASP A 94 -0.51 -5.57 3.69
C ASP A 94 0.43 -4.38 3.86
N THR A 95 1.62 -4.60 4.43
CA THR A 95 2.71 -3.62 4.48
C THR A 95 3.10 -3.16 3.09
N GLN A 96 3.41 -4.11 2.19
CA GLN A 96 3.79 -3.81 0.81
C GLN A 96 2.68 -3.10 0.05
N SER A 97 1.42 -3.51 0.24
CA SER A 97 0.27 -2.88 -0.42
C SER A 97 0.04 -1.46 0.08
N THR A 98 0.15 -1.25 1.39
CA THR A 98 0.05 0.09 2.00
C THR A 98 1.18 1.00 1.53
N PHE A 99 2.43 0.50 1.48
CA PHE A 99 3.56 1.23 0.92
C PHE A 99 3.32 1.65 -0.52
N ARG A 100 2.90 0.72 -1.39
CA ARG A 100 2.57 1.02 -2.79
C ARG A 100 1.47 2.07 -2.92
N PHE A 101 0.42 2.00 -2.10
CA PHE A 101 -0.60 3.05 -2.09
C PHE A 101 -0.06 4.40 -1.66
N LYS A 102 0.76 4.47 -0.60
CA LYS A 102 1.40 5.72 -0.20
C LYS A 102 2.23 6.32 -1.35
N MET A 103 3.03 5.50 -2.03
CA MET A 103 3.86 5.96 -3.15
C MET A 103 3.06 6.60 -4.28
N VAL A 104 1.92 6.00 -4.67
CA VAL A 104 1.04 6.57 -5.72
C VAL A 104 0.63 8.01 -5.39
N TYR A 105 0.48 8.34 -4.11
CA TYR A 105 0.00 9.64 -3.64
C TYR A 105 1.09 10.52 -2.99
N PHE A 106 2.38 10.18 -3.16
CA PHE A 106 3.49 10.97 -2.61
C PHE A 106 3.46 12.44 -3.02
N ARG A 107 2.93 12.75 -4.21
CA ARG A 107 2.80 14.13 -4.69
C ARG A 107 1.89 15.02 -3.84
N TYR A 108 1.09 14.44 -2.94
CA TYR A 108 0.14 15.16 -2.08
C TYR A 108 0.65 15.37 -0.65
N VAL A 109 1.89 14.98 -0.36
CA VAL A 109 2.50 15.14 0.96
C VAL A 109 3.91 15.73 0.84
N GLY A 110 4.37 16.36 1.92
CA GLY A 110 5.71 16.95 1.97
C GLY A 110 6.82 15.89 1.84
N LYS A 111 7.98 16.34 1.36
CA LYS A 111 9.19 15.52 1.20
C LYS A 111 9.54 14.70 2.44
N GLU A 112 9.40 15.29 3.63
CA GLU A 112 9.68 14.63 4.90
C GLU A 112 8.82 13.39 5.14
N VAL A 113 7.53 13.44 4.78
CA VAL A 113 6.61 12.29 4.92
C VAL A 113 6.99 11.18 3.94
N ARG A 114 7.38 11.55 2.71
CA ARG A 114 7.84 10.60 1.68
C ARG A 114 9.11 9.87 2.15
N LEU A 115 10.11 10.62 2.60
CA LEU A 115 11.38 10.08 3.09
C LEU A 115 11.18 9.23 4.34
N ALA A 116 10.33 9.65 5.29
CA ALA A 116 10.00 8.84 6.46
C ALA A 116 9.38 7.50 6.07
N CYS A 117 8.43 7.49 5.12
CA CYS A 117 7.80 6.27 4.64
C CYS A 117 8.80 5.33 3.94
N LEU A 118 9.66 5.87 3.05
CA LEU A 118 10.68 5.10 2.35
C LEU A 118 11.71 4.50 3.31
N ASN A 119 12.22 5.29 4.26
CA ASN A 119 13.19 4.81 5.26
C ASN A 119 12.58 3.75 6.17
N GLN A 120 11.33 3.91 6.57
CA GLN A 120 10.64 2.89 7.36
C GLN A 120 10.49 1.59 6.56
N TYR A 121 10.11 1.69 5.29
CA TYR A 121 9.98 0.51 4.44
C TYR A 121 11.32 -0.19 4.21
N LEU A 122 12.39 0.58 3.98
CA LEU A 122 13.75 0.06 3.90
C LEU A 122 14.13 -0.73 5.17
N HIS A 123 13.86 -0.16 6.35
CA HIS A 123 14.15 -0.83 7.62
C HIS A 123 13.40 -2.17 7.73
N ILE A 124 12.12 -2.21 7.35
CA ILE A 124 11.32 -3.44 7.35
C ILE A 124 11.94 -4.50 6.42
N LEU A 125 12.33 -4.11 5.21
CA LEU A 125 12.97 -5.03 4.26
C LEU A 125 14.30 -5.56 4.78
N GLU A 126 15.13 -4.70 5.38
CA GLU A 126 16.42 -5.09 5.96
C GLU A 126 16.25 -6.05 7.14
N GLN A 127 15.26 -5.82 8.02
CA GLN A 127 14.90 -6.75 9.10
C GLN A 127 14.42 -8.10 8.55
N ASN A 128 13.59 -8.09 7.52
CA ASN A 128 13.10 -9.30 6.87
C ASN A 128 14.25 -10.10 6.23
N LEU A 129 15.17 -9.44 5.54
CA LEU A 129 16.37 -10.07 4.96
C LEU A 129 17.28 -10.65 6.06
N TYR A 130 17.52 -9.88 7.13
CA TYR A 130 18.30 -10.34 8.28
C TYR A 130 17.70 -11.61 8.89
N HIS A 131 16.38 -11.65 9.09
CA HIS A 131 15.69 -12.85 9.57
C HIS A 131 15.95 -14.05 8.64
N VAL A 132 15.82 -13.91 7.32
CA VAL A 132 16.08 -15.01 6.37
C VAL A 132 17.52 -15.52 6.49
N LEU A 133 18.51 -14.62 6.57
CA LEU A 133 19.93 -14.98 6.72
C LEU A 133 20.21 -15.75 8.02
N GLN A 134 19.60 -15.32 9.13
CA GLN A 134 19.73 -16.01 10.43
C GLN A 134 19.11 -17.41 10.41
N PHE A 135 17.94 -17.55 9.79
CA PHE A 135 17.28 -18.85 9.65
C PHE A 135 18.07 -19.80 8.73
N GLU A 136 18.58 -19.32 7.60
CA GLU A 136 19.43 -20.09 6.69
C GLU A 136 20.70 -20.60 7.39
N SER A 137 21.39 -19.72 8.13
CA SER A 137 22.60 -20.06 8.87
C SER A 137 22.36 -21.19 9.88
N ARG A 138 21.27 -21.11 10.64
CA ARG A 138 20.86 -22.17 11.58
C ARG A 138 20.52 -23.48 10.88
N LEU A 139 19.84 -23.41 9.74
CA LEU A 139 19.47 -24.59 8.96
C LEU A 139 20.71 -25.34 8.42
N ILE A 140 21.73 -24.61 7.98
CA ILE A 140 23.00 -25.19 7.50
C ILE A 140 23.81 -25.81 8.65
N ALA A 141 23.88 -25.12 9.79
CA ALA A 141 24.67 -25.55 10.93
C ALA A 141 24.06 -26.76 11.67
N LEU A 142 22.77 -26.68 11.99
CA LEU A 142 22.09 -27.66 12.85
C LEU A 142 21.46 -28.81 12.06
N LYS A 143 21.15 -28.60 10.78
CA LYS A 143 20.52 -29.59 9.88
C LYS A 143 19.31 -30.32 10.52
N PRO A 144 18.35 -29.61 11.16
CA PRO A 144 17.25 -30.24 11.90
C PRO A 144 16.28 -31.02 11.00
N GLU A 145 16.17 -30.60 9.73
CA GLU A 145 15.28 -31.22 8.75
C GLU A 145 15.99 -32.31 7.92
N PRO A 146 15.25 -33.32 7.40
CA PRO A 146 15.77 -34.28 6.42
C PRO A 146 16.40 -33.57 5.21
N GLU A 147 17.45 -34.18 4.64
CA GLU A 147 18.25 -33.54 3.58
C GLU A 147 17.42 -33.05 2.38
N LYS A 148 16.48 -33.88 1.89
CA LYS A 148 15.64 -33.52 0.74
C LYS A 148 14.80 -32.27 1.00
N GLN A 149 14.25 -32.14 2.21
CA GLN A 149 13.46 -30.98 2.62
C GLN A 149 14.35 -29.75 2.83
N ARG A 150 15.51 -29.94 3.47
CA ARG A 150 16.51 -28.87 3.67
C ARG A 150 16.94 -28.23 2.36
N VAL A 151 17.19 -29.01 1.31
CA VAL A 151 17.54 -28.48 -0.02
C VAL A 151 16.43 -27.59 -0.60
N GLN A 152 15.15 -27.97 -0.41
CA GLN A 152 14.04 -27.14 -0.90
C GLN A 152 13.88 -25.85 -0.07
N LEU A 153 14.06 -25.91 1.24
CA LEU A 153 14.04 -24.73 2.11
C LEU A 153 15.14 -23.73 1.72
N LEU A 154 16.36 -24.21 1.43
CA LEU A 154 17.45 -23.35 0.97
C LEU A 154 17.14 -22.65 -0.36
N ARG A 155 16.42 -23.32 -1.28
CA ARG A 155 15.94 -22.68 -2.53
C ARG A 155 14.93 -21.56 -2.27
N VAL A 156 14.02 -21.75 -1.31
CA VAL A 156 13.07 -20.72 -0.90
C VAL A 156 13.81 -19.52 -0.28
N PHE A 157 14.83 -19.77 0.54
CA PHE A 157 15.64 -18.70 1.13
C PHE A 157 16.47 -17.96 0.07
N ASP A 158 17.11 -18.65 -0.88
CA ASP A 158 17.80 -18.02 -2.01
C ASP A 158 16.85 -17.09 -2.79
N HIS A 159 15.64 -17.56 -3.13
CA HIS A 159 14.64 -16.73 -3.80
C HIS A 159 14.25 -15.50 -2.97
N ARG A 160 13.99 -15.66 -1.67
CA ARG A 160 13.61 -14.54 -0.78
C ARG A 160 14.74 -13.52 -0.62
N LYS A 161 15.99 -13.97 -0.50
CA LYS A 161 17.16 -13.08 -0.42
C LYS A 161 17.30 -12.25 -1.69
N ARG A 162 17.26 -12.89 -2.86
CA ARG A 162 17.37 -12.18 -4.15
C ARG A 162 16.30 -11.12 -4.31
N LEU A 163 15.04 -11.44 -3.99
CA LEU A 163 13.96 -10.44 -4.04
C LEU A 163 14.18 -9.30 -3.04
N GLY A 164 14.55 -9.63 -1.79
CA GLY A 164 14.81 -8.63 -0.75
C GLY A 164 15.97 -7.71 -1.08
N GLU A 165 17.06 -8.24 -1.62
CA GLU A 165 18.24 -7.45 -2.05
C GLU A 165 17.88 -6.47 -3.17
N VAL A 166 17.15 -6.94 -4.19
CA VAL A 166 16.69 -6.09 -5.30
C VAL A 166 15.75 -4.99 -4.79
N GLU A 167 14.82 -5.33 -3.91
CA GLU A 167 13.87 -4.36 -3.37
C GLU A 167 14.54 -3.33 -2.45
N ILE A 168 15.44 -3.76 -1.57
CA ILE A 168 16.26 -2.87 -0.74
C ILE A 168 17.06 -1.90 -1.59
N GLN A 169 17.70 -2.39 -2.65
CA GLN A 169 18.49 -1.56 -3.55
C GLN A 169 17.61 -0.52 -4.24
N TRP A 170 16.43 -0.94 -4.74
CA TRP A 170 15.49 -0.02 -5.38
C TRP A 170 15.00 1.07 -4.41
N VAL A 171 14.68 0.72 -3.16
CA VAL A 171 14.23 1.69 -2.14
C VAL A 171 15.34 2.68 -1.79
N LYS A 172 16.61 2.22 -1.70
CA LYS A 172 17.76 3.11 -1.47
C LYS A 172 17.91 4.15 -2.58
N GLU A 173 17.84 3.71 -3.83
CA GLU A 173 17.89 4.62 -4.99
C GLU A 173 16.70 5.58 -5.02
N GLU A 174 15.51 5.13 -4.61
CA GLU A 174 14.34 6.01 -4.51
C GLU A 174 14.50 7.05 -3.40
N ILE A 175 15.05 6.68 -2.25
CA ILE A 175 15.39 7.63 -1.18
C ILE A 175 16.36 8.70 -1.69
N GLU A 176 17.39 8.32 -2.44
CA GLU A 176 18.33 9.25 -3.05
C GLU A 176 17.65 10.20 -4.04
N ARG A 177 16.77 9.66 -4.92
CA ARG A 177 15.98 10.46 -5.86
C ARG A 177 15.13 11.50 -5.14
N VAL A 178 14.33 11.09 -4.16
CA VAL A 178 13.47 11.99 -3.38
C VAL A 178 14.30 13.00 -2.59
N SER A 179 15.44 12.60 -2.04
CA SER A 179 16.33 13.49 -1.29
C SER A 179 16.93 14.59 -2.17
N ALA A 180 17.18 14.31 -3.45
CA ALA A 180 17.73 15.27 -4.41
C ALA A 180 16.68 16.21 -5.04
N GLU A 181 15.39 15.90 -4.93
CA GLU A 181 14.32 16.80 -5.38
C GLU A 181 14.33 18.12 -4.58
N GLN A 182 14.16 19.24 -5.27
CA GLN A 182 13.88 20.54 -4.63
C GLN A 182 12.40 20.58 -4.21
N ASP A 183 12.12 21.25 -3.09
CA ASP A 183 10.76 21.38 -2.53
C ASP A 183 9.79 22.15 -3.46
#